data_AF-A0AAW6EK02-F1
#
_entry.id   AF-A0AAW6EK02-F1
#
_cell.length_a   1.000
_cell.length_b   1.000
_cell.length_c   1.000
_cell.angle_alpha   90.00
_cell.angle_beta   90.00
_cell.angle_gamma   90.00
#
_symmetry.space_group_name_H-M   'P 1'
#
loop_
_entity.id
_entity.type
_entity.pdbx_description
1 polymer ?
#
loop_
_entity_poly.entity_id
_entity_poly.type
_entity_poly.pdbx_seq_one_letter_code
_entity_poly.pdbx_strand_id
1 'polypeptide(L)'
;MTILGSAVFAALLSVTVYIMVCGCIGKTASIFGYSVLKVVSGSMEPSIHEGDYIYIKKTDTDSLKAGDIISFYSQDDSIKGEINTHRISEVLSDGTFVTKGDANKIEDSVTVQKVSIIGKYYGKLRFFKWLGSFASTKKLLILFVIIPTVCMAVYEVKTIAEIKIYSNREEALKAAEEEKEKLMREAVEKEVQRLKMQENEKKEANSFESGKDNEG
;
A
#
# COMPACT_ATOMS: atom_id res chain seq x y z
N MET A 1 5.97 12.46 4.80
CA MET A 1 5.10 11.27 4.83
C MET A 1 4.88 10.62 3.46
N THR A 2 5.08 11.34 2.35
CA THR A 2 4.94 10.81 0.97
C THR A 2 5.95 9.72 0.64
N ILE A 3 7.25 9.93 0.87
CA ILE A 3 8.29 8.92 0.53
C ILE A 3 8.08 7.60 1.28
N LEU A 4 7.79 7.67 2.58
CA LEU A 4 7.52 6.47 3.40
C LEU A 4 6.23 5.78 2.94
N GLY A 5 5.17 6.54 2.66
CA GLY A 5 3.90 6.01 2.15
C GLY A 5 4.05 5.33 0.80
N SER A 6 4.74 5.96 -0.15
CA SER A 6 5.04 5.40 -1.47
C SER A 6 5.92 4.15 -1.37
N ALA A 7 6.90 4.13 -0.47
CA ALA A 7 7.76 2.96 -0.25
C ALA A 7 6.98 1.77 0.32
N VAL A 8 6.11 2.00 1.31
CA VAL A 8 5.24 0.95 1.88
C VAL A 8 4.25 0.44 0.84
N PHE A 9 3.63 1.34 0.07
CA PHE A 9 2.71 0.98 -1.00
C PHE A 9 3.41 0.14 -2.08
N ALA A 10 4.60 0.56 -2.53
CA ALA A 10 5.40 -0.20 -3.49
C ALA A 10 5.76 -1.60 -2.95
N ALA A 11 6.16 -1.71 -1.68
CA ALA A 11 6.45 -3.00 -1.07
C ALA A 11 5.22 -3.93 -1.02
N LEU A 12 4.05 -3.41 -0.61
CA LEU A 12 2.79 -4.16 -0.61
C LEU A 12 2.38 -4.61 -2.02
N LEU A 13 2.56 -3.73 -3.01
CA LEU A 13 2.30 -4.04 -4.42
C LEU A 13 3.21 -5.18 -4.90
N SER A 14 4.52 -5.08 -4.64
CA SER A 14 5.49 -6.11 -5.02
C SER A 14 5.17 -7.47 -4.39
N VAL A 15 4.80 -7.50 -3.10
CA VAL A 15 4.37 -8.72 -2.42
C VAL A 15 3.11 -9.30 -3.08
N THR A 16 2.13 -8.46 -3.42
CA THR A 16 0.89 -8.93 -4.04
C THR A 16 1.13 -9.49 -5.44
N VAL A 17 1.95 -8.81 -6.25
CA VAL A 17 2.36 -9.29 -7.58
C VAL A 17 3.12 -10.61 -7.46
N TYR A 18 4.03 -10.74 -6.50
CA TYR A 18 4.74 -11.98 -6.23
C TYR A 18 3.78 -13.14 -5.93
N ILE A 19 2.79 -12.93 -5.05
CA ILE A 19 1.77 -13.95 -4.74
C ILE A 19 1.00 -14.37 -6.01
N MET A 20 0.63 -13.39 -6.84
CA MET A 20 -0.12 -13.63 -8.08
C MET A 20 0.70 -14.44 -9.09
N VAL A 21 1.97 -14.09 -9.28
CA VAL A 21 2.90 -14.79 -10.18
C VAL A 21 3.11 -16.23 -9.73
N CYS A 22 3.36 -16.46 -8.44
CA CYS A 22 3.45 -17.82 -7.89
C CYS A 22 2.20 -18.64 -8.19
N GLY A 23 1.01 -18.06 -7.96
CA GLY A 23 -0.26 -18.70 -8.26
C GLY A 23 -0.46 -19.04 -9.74
N CYS A 24 0.05 -18.21 -10.67
CA CYS A 24 -0.01 -18.49 -12.11
C CYS A 24 0.92 -19.62 -12.54
N ILE A 25 2.07 -19.81 -11.85
CA ILE A 25 3.06 -20.86 -12.14
C ILE A 25 2.70 -22.16 -11.38
N GLY A 26 1.60 -22.18 -10.62
CA GLY A 26 1.19 -23.35 -9.82
C GLY A 26 2.07 -23.58 -8.58
N LYS A 27 2.84 -22.56 -8.16
CA LYS A 27 3.67 -22.62 -6.96
C LYS A 27 3.01 -21.89 -5.80
N THR A 28 3.20 -22.39 -4.59
CA THR A 28 2.80 -21.66 -3.39
C THR A 28 3.75 -20.48 -3.14
N ALA A 29 3.18 -19.28 -2.97
CA ALA A 29 3.95 -18.12 -2.55
C ALA A 29 4.47 -18.32 -1.11
N SER A 30 5.73 -17.97 -0.86
CA SER A 30 6.31 -18.04 0.49
C SER A 30 6.83 -16.67 0.91
N ILE A 31 6.37 -16.20 2.07
CA ILE A 31 6.76 -14.91 2.64
C ILE A 31 7.33 -15.19 4.02
N PHE A 32 8.61 -14.87 4.24
CA PHE A 32 9.34 -15.20 5.47
C PHE A 32 9.28 -16.68 5.87
N GLY A 33 9.21 -17.58 4.87
CA GLY A 33 9.12 -19.02 5.11
C GLY A 33 7.71 -19.52 5.46
N TYR A 34 6.69 -18.66 5.44
CA TYR A 34 5.30 -19.04 5.61
C TYR A 34 4.54 -19.01 4.30
N SER A 35 3.59 -19.93 4.18
CA SER A 35 2.70 -20.02 3.03
C SER A 35 1.27 -20.24 3.51
N VAL A 36 0.30 -19.65 2.81
CA VAL A 36 -1.12 -19.78 3.13
C VAL A 36 -1.80 -20.63 2.07
N LEU A 37 -2.57 -21.63 2.51
CA LEU A 37 -3.31 -22.55 1.65
C LEU A 37 -4.78 -22.54 2.01
N LYS A 38 -5.65 -22.65 1.01
CA LYS A 38 -7.08 -22.91 1.21
C LYS A 38 -7.31 -24.42 1.15
N VAL A 39 -8.02 -24.95 2.13
CA VAL A 39 -8.41 -26.36 2.18
C VAL A 39 -9.60 -26.57 1.26
N VAL A 40 -9.48 -27.50 0.33
CA VAL A 40 -10.47 -27.77 -0.74
C VAL A 40 -11.23 -29.07 -0.55
N SER A 41 -10.84 -29.91 0.40
CA SER A 41 -11.48 -31.19 0.70
C SER A 41 -11.54 -31.44 2.21
N GLY A 42 -12.43 -32.35 2.62
CA GLY A 42 -12.58 -32.79 4.02
C GLY A 42 -11.68 -33.95 4.44
N SER A 43 -10.57 -34.25 3.75
CA SER A 43 -9.72 -35.42 4.09
C SER A 43 -9.04 -35.32 5.46
N MET A 44 -8.90 -34.10 5.98
CA MET A 44 -8.30 -33.81 7.27
C MET A 44 -9.33 -33.56 8.39
N GLU A 45 -10.61 -33.88 8.18
CA GLU A 45 -11.60 -33.78 9.24
C GLU A 45 -11.34 -34.81 10.37
N PRO A 46 -11.56 -34.46 11.66
CA PRO A 46 -12.08 -33.20 12.18
C PRO A 46 -11.00 -32.13 12.47
N SER A 47 -9.72 -32.40 12.18
CA SER A 47 -8.64 -31.51 12.60
C SER A 47 -8.60 -30.22 11.77
N ILE A 48 -8.78 -30.33 10.45
CA ILE A 48 -8.80 -29.23 9.49
C ILE A 48 -10.03 -29.40 8.60
N HIS A 49 -10.86 -28.35 8.54
CA HIS A 49 -12.14 -28.42 7.85
C HIS A 49 -12.04 -27.90 6.41
N GLU A 50 -12.90 -28.39 5.54
CA GLU A 50 -13.02 -27.85 4.18
C GLU A 50 -13.35 -26.34 4.23
N GLY A 51 -12.67 -25.57 3.38
CA GLY A 51 -12.80 -24.11 3.34
C GLY A 51 -11.99 -23.36 4.41
N ASP A 52 -11.35 -24.05 5.36
CA ASP A 52 -10.38 -23.43 6.25
C ASP A 52 -9.20 -22.87 5.44
N TYR A 53 -8.63 -21.76 5.92
CA TYR A 53 -7.33 -21.30 5.48
C TYR A 53 -6.30 -21.71 6.51
N ILE A 54 -5.25 -22.39 6.06
CA ILE A 54 -4.15 -22.85 6.92
C ILE A 54 -2.88 -22.12 6.54
N TYR A 55 -1.97 -22.00 7.50
CA TYR A 55 -0.62 -21.53 7.22
C TYR A 55 0.40 -22.61 7.60
N ILE A 56 1.33 -22.81 6.68
CA ILE A 56 2.41 -23.77 6.79
C ILE A 56 3.73 -23.02 6.87
N LYS A 57 4.71 -23.62 7.53
CA LYS A 57 6.06 -23.09 7.65
C LYS A 57 7.04 -24.03 6.95
N LYS A 58 7.92 -23.48 6.12
CA LYS A 58 9.08 -24.20 5.60
C LYS A 58 9.91 -24.69 6.79
N THR A 59 10.11 -25.99 6.87
CA THR A 59 10.84 -26.65 7.96
C THR A 59 11.89 -27.57 7.38
N ASP A 60 12.89 -27.88 8.18
CA ASP A 60 13.83 -28.95 7.87
C ASP A 60 13.07 -30.29 7.80
N THR A 61 13.19 -30.99 6.68
CA THR A 61 12.47 -32.24 6.46
C THR A 61 13.02 -33.39 7.29
N ASP A 62 14.28 -33.30 7.74
CA ASP A 62 14.89 -34.28 8.64
C ASP A 62 14.34 -34.18 10.07
N SER A 63 13.71 -33.05 10.42
CA SER A 63 13.05 -32.84 11.71
C SER A 63 11.61 -33.37 11.78
N LEU A 64 11.05 -33.81 10.64
CA LEU A 64 9.67 -34.29 10.54
C LEU A 64 9.54 -35.69 11.15
N LYS A 65 8.40 -35.93 11.77
CA LYS A 65 8.10 -37.21 12.44
C LYS A 65 6.65 -37.61 12.26
N ALA A 66 6.36 -38.88 12.54
CA ALA A 66 5.00 -39.39 12.62
C ALA A 66 4.13 -38.49 13.52
N GLY A 67 2.92 -38.20 13.06
CA GLY A 67 1.97 -37.30 13.69
C GLY A 67 2.00 -35.85 13.19
N ASP A 68 3.07 -35.41 12.53
CA ASP A 68 3.13 -34.09 11.92
C ASP A 68 2.21 -33.98 10.70
N ILE A 69 1.59 -32.81 10.50
CA ILE A 69 0.78 -32.52 9.31
C ILE A 69 1.66 -31.71 8.35
N ILE A 70 1.75 -32.17 7.11
CA ILE A 70 2.58 -31.55 6.07
C ILE A 70 1.76 -31.25 4.82
N SER A 71 2.16 -30.20 4.10
CA SER A 71 1.66 -29.92 2.75
C SER A 71 2.76 -30.20 1.74
N PHE A 72 2.43 -30.91 0.66
CA PHE A 72 3.36 -31.36 -0.35
C PHE A 72 2.71 -31.40 -1.74
N TYR A 73 3.53 -31.34 -2.79
CA TYR A 73 3.05 -31.59 -4.16
C TYR A 73 2.87 -33.10 -4.37
N SER A 74 1.65 -33.51 -4.71
CA SER A 74 1.33 -34.93 -4.88
C SER A 74 1.99 -35.51 -6.13
N GLN A 75 2.49 -36.73 -6.00
CA GLN A 75 2.97 -37.56 -7.11
C GLN A 75 1.97 -38.63 -7.54
N ASP A 76 0.83 -38.74 -6.84
CA ASP A 76 -0.30 -39.59 -7.24
C ASP A 76 -0.88 -39.07 -8.56
N ASP A 77 -1.08 -39.97 -9.53
CA ASP A 77 -1.60 -39.63 -10.86
C ASP A 77 -2.98 -38.95 -10.82
N SER A 78 -3.79 -39.21 -9.79
CA SER A 78 -5.12 -38.61 -9.64
C SER A 78 -5.09 -37.11 -9.31
N ILE A 79 -4.04 -36.63 -8.64
CA ILE A 79 -3.90 -35.24 -8.17
C ILE A 79 -2.47 -34.71 -8.41
N LYS A 80 -1.84 -35.18 -9.48
CA LYS A 80 -0.43 -34.94 -9.76
C LYS A 80 -0.10 -33.46 -9.88
N GLY A 81 0.86 -33.00 -9.09
CA GLY A 81 1.26 -31.60 -9.05
C GLY A 81 0.32 -30.69 -8.26
N GLU A 82 -0.82 -31.20 -7.76
CA GLU A 82 -1.65 -30.47 -6.80
C GLU A 82 -1.07 -30.55 -5.39
N ILE A 83 -1.48 -29.61 -4.54
CA ILE A 83 -1.03 -29.55 -3.15
C ILE A 83 -1.95 -30.42 -2.30
N ASN A 84 -1.39 -31.47 -1.70
CA ASN A 84 -2.08 -32.28 -0.72
C ASN A 84 -1.57 -31.96 0.69
N THR A 85 -2.46 -32.02 1.69
CA THR A 85 -2.13 -31.76 3.09
C THR A 85 -2.61 -32.91 3.95
N HIS A 86 -1.70 -33.76 4.41
CA HIS A 86 -2.01 -34.96 5.20
C HIS A 86 -1.07 -35.11 6.40
N ARG A 87 -1.44 -36.01 7.33
CA ARG A 87 -0.63 -36.35 8.49
C ARG A 87 0.35 -37.46 8.13
N ILE A 88 1.60 -37.35 8.59
CA ILE A 88 2.59 -38.41 8.50
C ILE A 88 2.14 -39.56 9.42
N SER A 89 1.87 -40.74 8.88
CA SER A 89 1.65 -41.95 9.68
C SER A 89 2.98 -42.60 10.05
N GLU A 90 3.91 -42.66 9.10
CA GLU A 90 5.21 -43.32 9.26
C GLU A 90 6.34 -42.56 8.53
N VAL A 91 7.55 -42.62 9.09
CA VAL A 91 8.79 -42.19 8.43
C VAL A 91 9.58 -43.45 8.08
N LEU A 92 9.78 -43.69 6.78
CA LEU A 92 10.46 -44.88 6.29
C LEU A 92 11.99 -44.74 6.40
N SER A 93 12.69 -45.87 6.38
CA SER A 93 14.16 -45.92 6.52
C SER A 93 14.91 -45.23 5.37
N ASP A 94 14.28 -45.10 4.21
CA ASP A 94 14.82 -44.37 3.06
C ASP A 94 14.61 -42.84 3.15
N GLY A 95 13.94 -42.37 4.23
CA GLY A 95 13.65 -40.97 4.48
C GLY A 95 12.41 -40.43 3.75
N THR A 96 11.60 -41.30 3.14
CA THR A 96 10.28 -40.94 2.62
C THR A 96 9.20 -41.03 3.70
N PHE A 97 8.04 -40.44 3.45
CA PHE A 97 6.95 -40.34 4.41
C PHE A 97 5.71 -41.05 3.89
N VAL A 98 5.11 -41.89 4.72
CA VAL A 98 3.75 -42.38 4.50
C VAL A 98 2.79 -41.36 5.09
N THR A 99 1.81 -40.93 4.31
CA THR A 99 0.83 -39.93 4.74
C THR A 99 -0.58 -40.46 4.68
N LYS A 100 -1.46 -39.83 5.45
CA LYS A 100 -2.87 -40.18 5.53
C LYS A 100 -3.70 -38.97 5.97
N GLY A 101 -4.84 -38.76 5.32
CA GLY A 101 -5.85 -37.81 5.80
C GLY A 101 -6.49 -38.30 7.10
N ASP A 102 -6.72 -37.41 8.06
CA ASP A 102 -7.31 -37.76 9.36
C ASP A 102 -8.69 -38.44 9.24
N ALA A 103 -9.47 -38.09 8.21
CA ALA A 103 -10.77 -38.69 7.91
C ALA A 103 -10.66 -39.98 7.08
N ASN A 104 -9.51 -40.25 6.47
CA ASN A 104 -9.32 -41.40 5.59
C ASN A 104 -9.15 -42.68 6.44
N LYS A 105 -9.56 -43.83 5.91
CA LYS A 105 -9.34 -45.14 6.56
C LYS A 105 -8.00 -45.77 6.18
N ILE A 106 -7.61 -45.57 4.93
CA ILE A 106 -6.43 -46.16 4.30
C ILE A 106 -5.36 -45.06 4.15
N GLU A 107 -4.10 -45.45 4.21
CA GLU A 107 -2.96 -44.58 3.92
C GLU A 107 -2.89 -44.25 2.43
N ASP A 108 -2.20 -43.15 2.11
CA ASP A 108 -1.98 -42.78 0.72
C ASP A 108 -1.08 -43.83 0.04
N SER A 109 -1.41 -44.19 -1.19
CA SER A 109 -0.71 -45.24 -1.94
C SER A 109 0.70 -44.85 -2.37
N VAL A 110 0.99 -43.55 -2.42
CA VAL A 110 2.27 -42.99 -2.88
C VAL A 110 2.97 -42.31 -1.70
N THR A 111 4.19 -42.75 -1.40
CA THR A 111 5.05 -42.14 -0.38
C THR A 111 5.52 -40.75 -0.80
N VAL A 112 5.63 -39.84 0.15
CA VAL A 112 6.05 -38.46 -0.07
C VAL A 112 7.57 -38.34 0.03
N GLN A 113 8.19 -37.81 -1.02
CA GLN A 113 9.62 -37.49 -1.02
C GLN A 113 9.89 -36.14 -0.35
N LYS A 114 11.04 -36.00 0.33
CA LYS A 114 11.48 -34.75 0.98
C LYS A 114 11.40 -33.53 0.07
N VAL A 115 11.74 -33.69 -1.21
CA VAL A 115 11.73 -32.61 -2.22
C VAL A 115 10.32 -32.09 -2.54
N SER A 116 9.29 -32.92 -2.36
CA SER A 116 7.90 -32.54 -2.62
C SER A 116 7.29 -31.73 -1.48
N ILE A 117 7.93 -31.70 -0.30
CA ILE A 117 7.40 -31.05 0.90
C ILE A 117 7.54 -29.53 0.76
N ILE A 118 6.42 -28.84 0.94
CA ILE A 118 6.34 -27.38 0.91
C ILE A 118 6.58 -26.84 2.33
N GLY A 119 5.96 -27.47 3.33
CA GLY A 119 6.09 -27.07 4.71
C GLY A 119 5.22 -27.86 5.67
N LYS A 120 5.44 -27.62 6.96
CA LYS A 120 4.69 -28.20 8.08
C LYS A 120 3.56 -27.27 8.50
N TYR A 121 2.38 -27.83 8.74
CA TYR A 121 1.23 -27.12 9.26
C TYR A 121 1.51 -26.51 10.64
N TYR A 122 1.11 -25.26 10.82
CA TYR A 122 1.30 -24.53 12.07
C TYR A 122 -0.02 -24.02 12.68
N GLY A 123 -1.04 -23.75 11.86
CA GLY A 123 -2.35 -23.38 12.37
C GLY A 123 -3.36 -22.92 11.31
N LYS A 124 -4.53 -22.52 11.79
CA LYS A 124 -5.64 -21.98 10.99
C LYS A 124 -5.70 -20.45 11.05
N LEU A 125 -6.00 -19.82 9.92
CA LEU A 125 -6.29 -18.40 9.83
C LEU A 125 -7.78 -18.16 10.03
N ARG A 126 -8.18 -17.80 11.25
CA ARG A 126 -9.58 -17.55 11.60
C ARG A 126 -10.20 -16.36 10.86
N PHE A 127 -9.37 -15.38 10.47
CA PHE A 127 -9.82 -14.15 9.82
C PHE A 127 -10.36 -14.37 8.40
N PHE A 128 -9.88 -15.38 7.68
CA PHE A 128 -10.26 -15.62 6.28
C PHE A 128 -11.60 -16.33 6.10
N LYS A 129 -12.27 -16.76 7.19
CA LYS A 129 -13.55 -17.45 7.11
C LYS A 129 -14.67 -16.56 6.53
N TRP A 130 -14.65 -15.26 6.81
CA TRP A 130 -15.59 -14.27 6.23
C TRP A 130 -15.30 -14.00 4.74
N LEU A 131 -14.03 -14.08 4.35
CA LEU A 131 -13.57 -13.86 2.97
C LEU A 131 -14.00 -14.94 1.99
N GLY A 132 -14.41 -16.13 2.48
CA GLY A 132 -14.95 -17.23 1.68
C GLY A 132 -16.22 -16.87 0.90
N SER A 133 -16.91 -15.79 1.27
CA SER A 133 -18.05 -15.25 0.51
C SER A 133 -17.63 -14.54 -0.79
N PHE A 134 -16.36 -14.19 -0.95
CA PHE A 134 -15.86 -13.57 -2.18
C PHE A 134 -15.48 -14.66 -3.19
N ALA A 135 -16.18 -14.65 -4.33
CA ALA A 135 -16.20 -15.69 -5.36
C ALA A 135 -14.84 -16.13 -5.96
N SER A 136 -13.73 -15.49 -5.62
CA SER A 136 -12.38 -15.98 -5.93
C SER A 136 -11.32 -15.24 -5.10
N THR A 137 -10.41 -15.98 -4.46
CA THR A 137 -9.21 -15.43 -3.80
C THR A 137 -8.39 -14.55 -4.74
N LYS A 138 -8.39 -14.85 -6.05
CA LYS A 138 -7.72 -14.03 -7.09
C LYS A 138 -8.37 -12.65 -7.25
N LYS A 139 -9.71 -12.59 -7.26
CA LYS A 139 -10.46 -11.31 -7.38
C LYS A 139 -10.22 -10.42 -6.16
N LEU A 140 -10.16 -11.03 -4.97
CA LEU A 140 -9.87 -10.30 -3.75
C LEU A 140 -8.45 -9.70 -3.75
N LEU A 141 -7.43 -10.47 -4.16
CA LEU A 141 -6.06 -9.94 -4.27
C LEU A 141 -5.97 -8.75 -5.24
N ILE A 142 -6.68 -8.82 -6.37
CA ILE A 142 -6.77 -7.70 -7.33
C ILE A 142 -7.42 -6.47 -6.68
N LEU A 143 -8.51 -6.67 -5.92
CA LEU A 143 -9.18 -5.57 -5.21
C LEU A 143 -8.24 -4.89 -4.19
N PHE A 144 -7.43 -5.67 -3.47
CA PHE A 144 -6.41 -5.17 -2.55
C PHE A 144 -5.27 -4.39 -3.23
N VAL A 145 -5.08 -4.54 -4.54
CA VAL A 145 -4.14 -3.71 -5.31
C VAL A 145 -4.83 -2.44 -5.79
N ILE A 146 -6.01 -2.56 -6.40
CA ILE A 146 -6.70 -1.43 -7.02
C ILE A 146 -7.08 -0.37 -5.98
N ILE A 147 -7.64 -0.76 -4.84
CA ILE A 147 -8.12 0.20 -3.83
C ILE A 147 -6.97 1.08 -3.31
N PRO A 148 -5.85 0.55 -2.78
CA PRO A 148 -4.77 1.39 -2.30
C PRO A 148 -4.10 2.21 -3.40
N THR A 149 -4.05 1.69 -4.64
CA THR A 149 -3.52 2.44 -5.79
C THR A 149 -4.38 3.67 -6.08
N VAL A 150 -5.70 3.51 -6.12
CA VAL A 150 -6.64 4.62 -6.35
C VAL A 150 -6.59 5.61 -5.18
N CYS A 151 -6.55 5.14 -3.94
CA CYS A 151 -6.42 6.01 -2.77
C CYS A 151 -5.13 6.83 -2.81
N MET A 152 -4.00 6.21 -3.19
CA MET A 152 -2.72 6.90 -3.31
C MET A 152 -2.76 7.95 -4.42
N ALA A 153 -3.31 7.61 -5.60
CA ALA A 153 -3.47 8.56 -6.70
C ALA A 153 -4.33 9.77 -6.29
N VAL A 154 -5.45 9.55 -5.58
CA VAL A 154 -6.30 10.64 -5.06
C VAL A 154 -5.53 11.51 -4.05
N TYR A 155 -4.73 10.90 -3.18
CA TYR A 155 -3.90 11.63 -2.20
C TYR A 155 -2.85 12.51 -2.90
N GLU A 156 -2.17 12.00 -3.92
CA GLU A 156 -1.19 12.76 -4.71
C GLU A 156 -1.86 13.92 -5.45
N VAL A 157 -3.04 13.72 -6.07
CA VAL A 157 -3.79 14.78 -6.74
C VAL A 157 -4.20 15.88 -5.76
N LYS A 158 -4.70 15.52 -4.56
CA LYS A 158 -5.02 16.50 -3.51
C LYS A 158 -3.79 17.28 -3.07
N THR A 159 -2.67 16.59 -2.85
CA THR A 159 -1.41 17.22 -2.44
C THR A 159 -0.92 18.23 -3.48
N ILE A 160 -0.96 17.86 -4.76
CA ILE A 160 -0.56 18.76 -5.86
C ILE A 160 -1.52 19.96 -5.97
N ALA A 161 -2.83 19.74 -5.80
CA ALA A 161 -3.81 20.82 -5.85
C ALA A 161 -3.61 21.83 -4.72
N GLU A 162 -3.36 21.37 -3.49
CA GLU A 162 -3.10 22.25 -2.33
C GLU A 162 -1.81 23.08 -2.52
N ILE A 163 -0.74 22.46 -3.03
CA ILE A 163 0.52 23.15 -3.32
C ILE A 163 0.31 24.25 -4.37
N LYS A 164 -0.45 23.96 -5.43
CA LYS A 164 -0.74 24.93 -6.50
C LYS A 164 -1.62 26.09 -6.02
N ILE A 165 -2.60 25.82 -5.15
CA ILE A 165 -3.44 26.86 -4.55
C ILE A 165 -2.59 27.78 -3.65
N TYR A 166 -1.69 27.19 -2.86
CA TYR A 166 -0.79 27.95 -2.00
C TYR A 166 0.13 28.87 -2.81
N SER A 167 0.77 28.35 -3.87
CA SER A 167 1.68 29.15 -4.71
C SER A 167 0.95 30.28 -5.45
N ASN A 168 -0.22 30.00 -6.01
CA ASN A 168 -1.01 31.01 -6.72
C ASN A 168 -1.52 32.12 -5.76
N ARG A 169 -1.85 31.75 -4.52
CA ARG A 169 -2.23 32.73 -3.49
C ARG A 169 -1.04 33.60 -3.08
N GLU A 170 0.14 33.03 -2.97
CA GLU A 170 1.37 33.76 -2.66
C GLU A 170 1.73 34.76 -3.77
N GLU A 171 1.63 34.35 -5.04
CA GLU A 171 1.83 35.22 -6.20
C GLU A 171 0.81 36.36 -6.24
N ALA A 172 -0.47 36.08 -6.00
CA ALA A 172 -1.52 37.09 -5.95
C ALA A 172 -1.31 38.11 -4.82
N LEU A 173 -0.81 37.66 -3.65
CA LEU A 173 -0.48 38.54 -2.53
C LEU A 173 0.69 39.47 -2.87
N LYS A 174 1.76 38.95 -3.48
CA LYS A 174 2.91 39.75 -3.92
C LYS A 174 2.50 40.80 -4.97
N ALA A 175 1.68 40.41 -5.94
CA ALA A 175 1.17 41.33 -6.96
C ALA A 175 0.33 42.45 -6.34
N ALA A 176 -0.53 42.13 -5.35
CA ALA A 176 -1.34 43.12 -4.64
C ALA A 176 -0.49 44.07 -3.78
N GLU A 177 0.59 43.56 -3.15
CA GLU A 177 1.54 44.40 -2.39
C GLU A 177 2.30 45.36 -3.31
N GLU A 178 2.79 44.89 -4.46
CA GLU A 178 3.46 45.74 -5.46
C GLU A 178 2.52 46.81 -6.03
N GLU A 179 1.27 46.45 -6.32
CA GLU A 179 0.25 47.40 -6.80
C GLU A 179 -0.05 48.47 -5.74
N LYS A 180 -0.22 48.06 -4.48
CA LYS A 180 -0.46 48.98 -3.35
C LYS A 180 0.73 49.93 -3.15
N GLU A 181 1.96 49.43 -3.27
CA GLU A 181 3.16 50.27 -3.15
C GLU A 181 3.23 51.31 -4.27
N LYS A 182 2.94 50.92 -5.52
CA LYS A 182 2.88 51.86 -6.66
C LYS A 182 1.83 52.94 -6.46
N LEU A 183 0.60 52.57 -6.08
CA LEU A 183 -0.47 53.52 -5.82
C LEU A 183 -0.12 54.48 -4.66
N MET A 184 0.54 53.97 -3.61
CA MET A 184 0.98 54.78 -2.49
C MET A 184 2.07 55.78 -2.91
N ARG A 185 3.04 55.36 -3.72
CA ARG A 185 4.07 56.26 -4.28
C ARG A 185 3.45 57.35 -5.15
N GLU A 186 2.53 57.00 -6.05
CA GLU A 186 1.83 57.98 -6.88
C GLU A 186 0.99 58.97 -6.04
N ALA A 187 0.31 58.50 -5.00
CA ALA A 187 -0.46 59.36 -4.10
C ALA A 187 0.45 60.33 -3.33
N VAL A 188 1.59 59.84 -2.83
CA VAL A 188 2.60 60.68 -2.14
C VAL A 188 3.18 61.71 -3.09
N GLU A 189 3.53 61.34 -4.33
CA GLU A 189 4.06 62.28 -5.33
C GLU A 189 3.06 63.40 -5.66
N LYS A 190 1.78 63.04 -5.87
CA LYS A 190 0.71 64.02 -6.11
C LYS A 190 0.54 64.98 -4.93
N GLU A 191 0.57 64.47 -3.70
CA GLU A 191 0.43 65.31 -2.51
C GLU A 191 1.65 66.23 -2.31
N VAL A 192 2.86 65.72 -2.55
CA VAL A 192 4.09 66.53 -2.53
C VAL A 192 4.03 67.64 -3.58
N GLN A 193 3.56 67.37 -4.80
CA GLN A 193 3.38 68.40 -5.82
C GLN A 193 2.34 69.45 -5.43
N ARG A 194 1.20 69.01 -4.87
CA ARG A 194 0.15 69.92 -4.39
C ARG A 194 0.66 70.86 -3.31
N LEU A 195 1.42 70.34 -2.34
CA LEU A 195 2.03 71.14 -1.28
C LEU A 195 3.04 72.16 -1.84
N LYS A 196 3.85 71.78 -2.84
CA LYS A 196 4.77 72.70 -3.52
C LYS A 196 4.04 73.82 -4.26
N MET A 197 2.92 73.52 -4.92
CA MET A 197 2.09 74.55 -5.57
C MET A 197 1.51 75.52 -4.54
N GLN A 198 0.96 75.02 -3.44
CA GLN A 198 0.46 75.88 -2.35
C GLN A 198 1.57 76.72 -1.71
N GLU A 199 2.79 76.17 -1.57
CA GLU A 199 3.93 76.91 -1.05
C GLU A 199 4.36 78.03 -2.02
N ASN A 200 4.38 77.75 -3.32
CA ASN A 200 4.67 78.76 -4.35
C ASN A 200 3.59 79.84 -4.39
N GLU A 201 2.30 79.48 -4.35
CA GLU A 201 1.18 80.43 -4.27
C GLU A 201 1.28 81.31 -3.02
N LYS A 202 1.67 80.75 -1.86
CA LYS A 202 1.91 81.52 -0.63
C LYS A 202 3.13 82.45 -0.75
N LYS A 203 4.21 82.01 -1.41
CA LYS A 203 5.40 82.86 -1.67
C LYS A 203 5.06 84.00 -2.61
N GLU A 204 4.28 83.74 -3.65
CA GLU A 204 3.79 84.75 -4.59
C GLU A 204 2.86 85.75 -3.88
N ALA A 205 1.91 85.29 -3.07
CA ALA A 205 1.03 86.15 -2.28
C ALA A 205 1.79 87.05 -1.28
N ASN A 206 2.77 86.50 -0.55
CA ASN A 206 3.62 87.27 0.36
C ASN A 206 4.53 88.27 -0.38
N SER A 207 5.01 87.93 -1.58
CA SER A 207 5.79 88.87 -2.41
C SER A 207 4.94 90.04 -2.92
N PHE A 208 3.65 89.79 -3.19
CA PHE A 208 2.69 90.79 -3.66
C PHE A 208 2.23 91.74 -2.54
N GLU A 209 2.13 91.26 -1.29
CA GLU A 209 1.91 92.13 -0.12
C GLU A 209 3.15 93.00 0.17
N SER A 210 4.37 92.44 0.15
CA SER A 210 5.60 93.22 0.38
C SER A 210 5.92 94.29 -0.68
N GLY A 211 5.29 94.21 -1.86
CA GLY A 211 5.41 95.20 -2.93
C GLY A 211 4.48 96.40 -2.79
N LYS A 212 3.38 96.30 -2.02
CA LYS A 212 2.45 97.43 -1.77
C LYS A 212 2.92 98.36 -0.65
N ASP A 213 3.89 97.93 0.15
CA ASP A 213 4.40 98.68 1.29
C ASP A 213 5.49 99.72 0.89
N ASN A 214 5.90 99.72 -0.38
CA ASN A 214 6.97 100.57 -0.92
C ASN A 214 6.50 101.70 -1.88
N GLU A 215 5.19 101.94 -2.00
CA GLU A 215 4.62 103.10 -2.73
C GLU A 215 3.83 104.05 -1.80
N GLY A 216 4.34 104.28 -0.58
CA GLY A 216 3.85 105.31 0.37
C GLY A 216 4.70 106.57 0.38
#